data_AF-A0A7D9L3W3-F1
#
_entry.id   AF-A0A7D9L3W3-F1
#
_cell.length_a   1.000
_cell.length_b   1.000
_cell.length_c   1.000
_cell.angle_alpha   90.00
_cell.angle_beta   90.00
_cell.angle_gamma   90.00
#
_symmetry.space_group_name_H-M   'P 1'
#
loop_
_entity.id
_entity.type
_entity.pdbx_description
1 polymer ?
#
loop_
_entity_poly.entity_id
_entity_poly.type
_entity_poly.pdbx_seq_one_letter_code
_entity_poly.pdbx_strand_id
1 'polypeptide(L)'
;DTPYSSVSDKDLKNFLLAGKRLEKVDSCTDDLYKIMLKCWSHLPKDRPTFTELSDKLWDLEHKEKPYVNLDSLMQQSIESE
;
A
#
# COMPACT_ATOMS: atom_id res chain seq x y z
N ASP A 1 -12.10 -3.77 -6.21
CA ASP A 1 -11.20 -4.89 -5.95
C ASP A 1 -11.25 -5.27 -4.47
N THR A 2 -11.16 -6.55 -4.12
CA THR A 2 -11.28 -7.04 -2.74
C THR A 2 -9.91 -7.48 -2.21
N PRO A 3 -9.42 -6.95 -1.07
CA PRO A 3 -8.13 -7.33 -0.50
C PRO A 3 -8.00 -8.85 -0.28
N TYR A 4 -6.88 -9.41 -0.72
CA TYR A 4 -6.55 -10.83 -0.56
C TYR A 4 -7.57 -11.80 -1.18
N SER A 5 -8.25 -11.41 -2.26
CA SER A 5 -9.25 -12.25 -2.96
C SER A 5 -8.71 -13.62 -3.43
N SER A 6 -7.40 -13.75 -3.61
CA SER A 6 -6.72 -15.00 -3.98
C SER A 6 -6.29 -15.87 -2.80
N VAL A 7 -6.47 -15.41 -1.56
CA VAL A 7 -6.08 -16.14 -0.33
C VAL A 7 -7.35 -16.56 0.41
N SER A 8 -7.46 -17.84 0.76
CA SER A 8 -8.60 -18.33 1.54
C SER A 8 -8.59 -17.73 2.95
N ASP A 9 -9.78 -17.55 3.55
CA ASP A 9 -9.92 -17.07 4.94
C ASP A 9 -9.12 -17.91 5.94
N LYS A 10 -9.05 -19.24 5.69
CA LYS A 10 -8.32 -20.18 6.54
C LYS A 10 -6.80 -19.97 6.46
N ASP A 11 -6.30 -19.58 5.29
CA ASP A 11 -4.86 -19.42 5.05
C ASP A 11 -4.37 -17.99 5.31
N LEU A 12 -5.27 -17.00 5.35
CA LEU A 12 -4.92 -15.59 5.50
C LEU A 12 -4.04 -15.33 6.72
N LYS A 13 -4.35 -15.95 7.87
CA LYS A 13 -3.52 -15.81 9.07
C LYS A 13 -2.09 -16.29 8.82
N ASN A 14 -1.91 -17.47 8.24
CA ASN A 14 -0.59 -18.05 7.99
C ASN A 14 0.17 -17.25 6.92
N PHE A 15 -0.54 -16.77 5.89
CA PHE A 15 -0.01 -15.89 4.87
C PHE A 15 0.59 -14.62 5.47
N LEU A 16 -0.16 -13.94 6.36
CA LEU A 16 0.29 -12.73 7.05
C LEU A 16 1.44 -13.00 8.05
N LEU A 17 1.40 -14.13 8.77
CA LEU A 17 2.47 -14.51 9.70
C LEU A 17 3.78 -14.86 8.98
N ALA A 18 3.71 -15.37 7.75
CA ALA A 18 4.86 -15.57 6.87
C ALA A 18 5.44 -14.25 6.31
N GLY A 19 4.91 -13.09 6.71
CA GLY A 19 5.39 -11.77 6.28
C GLY A 19 4.83 -11.30 4.93
N LYS A 20 3.97 -12.10 4.27
CA LYS A 20 3.37 -11.72 3.00
C LYS A 20 2.30 -10.63 3.21
N ARG A 21 2.16 -9.71 2.25
CA ARG A 21 1.22 -8.57 2.27
C ARG A 21 0.59 -8.40 0.89
N LEU A 22 -0.38 -7.49 0.78
CA LEU A 22 -0.90 -7.08 -0.53
C LEU A 22 0.25 -6.61 -1.41
N GLU A 23 0.24 -7.04 -2.66
CA GLU A 23 1.20 -6.58 -3.66
C GLU A 23 0.98 -5.10 -3.97
N LYS A 24 2.05 -4.44 -4.43
CA LYS A 24 1.96 -3.06 -4.89
C LYS A 24 1.16 -3.02 -6.19
N VAL A 25 0.14 -2.17 -6.25
CA VAL A 25 -0.58 -1.88 -7.50
C VAL A 25 0.19 -0.83 -8.32
N ASP A 26 0.04 -0.85 -9.64
CA ASP A 26 0.82 0.02 -10.56
C ASP A 26 0.57 1.51 -10.37
N SER A 27 -0.63 1.87 -9.90
CA SER A 27 -1.01 3.23 -9.54
C SER A 27 -0.34 3.73 -8.25
N CYS A 28 0.31 2.85 -7.48
CA CYS A 28 0.94 3.19 -6.21
C CYS A 28 2.45 3.41 -6.39
N THR A 29 2.95 4.56 -5.94
CA THR A 29 4.39 4.82 -5.92
C THR A 29 5.10 3.97 -4.87
N ASP A 30 6.39 3.71 -5.10
CA ASP A 30 7.21 2.95 -4.14
C ASP A 30 7.25 3.61 -2.75
N ASP A 31 7.23 4.94 -2.70
CA ASP A 31 7.27 5.68 -1.44
C ASP A 31 5.97 5.50 -0.65
N LEU A 32 4.81 5.55 -1.31
CA LEU A 32 3.53 5.27 -0.67
C LEU A 32 3.45 3.80 -0.21
N TYR A 33 3.89 2.86 -1.06
CA TYR A 33 3.87 1.44 -0.72
C TYR A 33 4.78 1.11 0.47
N LYS A 34 5.95 1.76 0.59
CA LYS A 34 6.81 1.62 1.78
C LYS A 34 6.10 2.06 3.07
N ILE A 35 5.27 3.11 3.03
CA ILE A 35 4.46 3.53 4.17
C ILE A 35 3.45 2.42 4.53
N MET A 36 2.75 1.86 3.53
CA MET A 36 1.80 0.76 3.74
C MET A 36 2.48 -0.47 4.38
N LEU A 37 3.66 -0.87 3.87
CA LEU A 37 4.44 -1.96 4.46
C LEU A 37 4.83 -1.68 5.92
N LYS A 38 5.19 -0.43 6.24
CA LYS A 38 5.53 -0.02 7.61
C LYS A 38 4.31 -0.13 8.54
N CYS A 39 3.12 0.26 8.07
CA CYS A 39 1.86 0.08 8.80
C CYS A 39 1.56 -1.40 9.09
N TRP A 40 2.00 -2.31 8.22
CA TRP A 40 1.81 -3.75 8.39
C TRP A 40 3.00 -4.47 9.04
N SER A 41 3.87 -3.76 9.76
CA SER A 41 4.99 -4.37 10.50
C SER A 41 4.51 -5.47 11.45
N HIS A 42 5.28 -6.56 11.50
CA HIS A 42 4.97 -7.71 12.34
C HIS A 42 4.88 -7.32 13.82
N LEU A 43 5.91 -6.63 14.32
CA LEU A 43 5.93 -6.10 15.68
C LEU A 43 5.08 -4.82 15.75
N PRO A 44 4.10 -4.73 16.65
CA PRO A 44 3.25 -3.55 16.80
C PRO A 44 4.03 -2.26 17.05
N LYS A 45 5.12 -2.34 17.83
CA LYS A 45 6.00 -1.19 18.15
C LYS A 45 6.74 -0.61 16.94
N ASP A 46 6.84 -1.35 15.84
CA ASP A 46 7.52 -0.91 14.63
C ASP A 46 6.55 -0.22 13.65
N ARG A 47 5.25 -0.21 13.95
CA ARG A 47 4.24 0.48 13.15
C ARG A 47 4.28 1.98 13.45
N PRO A 48 4.03 2.84 12.46
CA PRO A 48 4.01 4.27 12.69
C PRO A 48 2.79 4.64 13.53
N THR A 49 2.96 5.65 14.37
CA THR A 49 1.84 6.36 14.99
C THR A 49 1.05 7.13 13.94
N PHE A 50 -0.18 7.53 14.27
CA PHE A 50 -0.97 8.38 13.38
C PHE A 50 -0.30 9.73 13.11
N THR A 51 0.40 10.30 14.09
CA THR A 51 1.18 11.53 13.90
C THR A 51 2.28 11.34 12.86
N GLU A 52 3.12 10.31 13.03
CA GLU A 52 4.19 10.00 12.05
C GLU A 52 3.62 9.67 10.66
N LEU A 53 2.47 9.00 10.60
CA LEU A 53 1.80 8.69 9.34
C LEU A 53 1.30 9.97 8.65
N SER A 54 0.69 10.88 9.41
CA SER A 54 0.23 12.18 8.90
C SER A 54 1.38 13.00 8.33
N ASP A 55 2.48 13.11 9.07
CA ASP A 55 3.66 13.87 8.64
C ASP A 55 4.26 13.27 7.36
N LYS A 56 4.38 11.93 7.28
CA LYS A 56 4.89 11.25 6.09
C LYS A 56 4.00 11.45 4.87
N LEU A 57 2.68 11.42 5.04
CA LEU A 57 1.74 11.63 3.93
C LEU A 57 1.76 13.09 3.47
N TRP A 58 1.85 14.03 4.41
CA TRP A 58 2.03 15.45 4.12
C TRP A 58 3.29 15.69 3.30
N ASP A 59 4.42 15.11 3.71
CA ASP A 59 5.69 15.20 2.99
C ASP A 59 5.57 14.63 1.56
N LEU A 60 4.83 13.53 1.37
CA LEU A 60 4.61 12.95 0.04
C LEU A 60 3.77 13.84 -0.87
N GLU A 61 2.74 14.48 -0.32
CA GLU A 61 1.90 15.43 -1.06
C GLU A 61 2.68 16.66 -1.53
N HIS A 62 3.64 17.12 -0.73
CA HIS A 62 4.44 18.31 -1.02
C HIS A 62 5.71 18.03 -1.83
N LYS A 63 5.97 16.78 -2.22
CA LYS A 63 7.02 16.46 -3.19
C LYS A 63 6.60 16.91 -4.59
N GLU A 64 7.56 17.34 -5.39
CA GLU A 64 7.33 17.71 -6.81
C GLU A 64 6.81 16.54 -7.67
N LYS A 65 6.87 15.30 -7.16
CA LYS A 65 6.40 14.09 -7.85
C LYS A 65 5.07 13.63 -7.25
N PRO A 66 4.05 13.34 -8.08
CA PRO A 66 2.79 12.80 -7.59
C PRO A 66 3.03 11.45 -6.92
N TYR A 67 2.46 11.25 -5.72
CA TYR A 67 2.60 10.02 -4.95
C TYR A 67 1.65 8.90 -5.42
N VAL A 68 0.81 9.20 -6.40
CA VAL A 68 -0.03 8.27 -7.18
C VAL A 68 0.38 8.36 -8.64
N ASN A 69 0.54 7.23 -9.31
CA ASN A 69 0.85 7.17 -10.74
C ASN A 69 -0.42 7.40 -11.56
N LEU A 70 -0.61 8.65 -12.00
CA LEU A 70 -1.76 9.07 -12.79
C LEU A 70 -1.79 8.43 -14.18
N ASP A 71 -0.63 8.18 -14.80
CA ASP A 71 -0.56 7.55 -16.12
C ASP A 71 -1.12 6.13 -16.07
N SER A 72 -0.76 5.37 -15.03
CA SER A 72 -1.29 4.02 -14.80
C SER A 72 -2.79 4.01 -14.52
N LEU A 73 -3.32 4.99 -13.78
CA LEU A 73 -4.76 5.11 -13.52
C LEU A 73 -5.58 5.46 -14.77
N MET A 74 -5.02 6.33 -15.62
CA MET A 74 -5.64 6.68 -16.90
C MET A 74 -5.66 5.49 -17.85
N GLN A 75 -4.58 4.70 -17.87
CA GLN A 75 -4.46 3.52 -18.71
C GLN A 75 -5.42 2.39 -18.26
N GLN A 76 -5.59 2.19 -16.95
CA GLN A 76 -6.59 1.26 -16.40
C GLN A 76 -8.03 1.64 -16.77
N SER A 77 -8.32 2.93 -16.90
CA SER A 77 -9.66 3.40 -17.28
C SER A 77 -9.96 3.12 -18.75
N ILE A 78 -8.96 3.29 -19.63
CA ILE A 78 -9.05 3.02 -21.07
C ILE A 78 -9.14 1.50 -21.35
N GLU A 79 -8.47 0.67 -20.56
CA GLU A 79 -8.52 -0.80 -20.69
C GLU A 79 -9.79 -1.44 -20.11
N SER A 80 -10.59 -0.67 -19.35
CA SER A 80 -11.83 -1.14 -18.73
C SER A 80 -13.11 -0.83 -19.53
N GLU A 81 -12.98 -0.16 -20.69
CA GLU A 81 -14.03 0.07 -21.69
C GLU A 81 -14.02 -0.99 -22.80
#